data_AF-A0A970P5B9-F1
#
_entry.id   AF-A0A970P5B9-F1
#
_cell.length_a   1.000
_cell.length_b   1.000
_cell.length_c   1.000
_cell.angle_alpha   90.00
_cell.angle_beta   90.00
_cell.angle_gamma   90.00
#
_symmetry.space_group_name_H-M   'P 1'
#
loop_
_entity.id
_entity.type
_entity.pdbx_description
1 polymer ?
#
loop_
_entity_poly.entity_id
_entity_poly.type
_entity_poly.pdbx_seq_one_letter_code
_entity_poly.pdbx_strand_id
1 'polypeptide(L)'
;MKTLKLLMLFFFLIGFINCEKNKSGKENSYVFIKPYCDMVTVGGVVGIREKCFNSGDTVSGRVITDGQVTIRIAAHSELNEGPPGPHSYQEFLNVPAEYLKKIKERN
;
A
#
# COMPACT_ATOMS: atom_id res chain seq x y z
N MET A 1 -13.41 25.17 40.00
CA MET A 1 -14.03 24.37 38.92
C MET A 1 -13.85 24.92 37.50
N LYS A 2 -13.51 26.21 37.29
CA LYS A 2 -13.33 26.77 35.92
C LYS A 2 -12.01 26.35 35.25
N THR A 3 -10.94 26.18 36.03
CA THR A 3 -9.59 25.83 35.55
C THR A 3 -9.47 24.36 35.10
N LEU A 4 -10.15 23.44 35.78
CA LEU A 4 -10.15 22.01 35.44
C LEU A 4 -10.82 21.73 34.08
N LYS A 5 -11.88 22.47 33.74
CA LYS A 5 -12.56 22.38 32.43
C LYS A 5 -11.67 22.88 31.28
N LEU A 6 -10.88 23.93 31.53
CA LEU A 6 -9.96 24.48 30.53
C LEU A 6 -8.81 23.50 30.24
N LEU A 7 -8.32 22.82 31.28
CA LEU A 7 -7.26 21.81 31.15
C LEU A 7 -7.72 20.60 30.34
N MET A 8 -8.96 20.12 30.58
CA MET A 8 -9.53 19.01 29.81
C MET A 8 -9.73 19.36 28.33
N LEU A 9 -10.14 20.60 28.02
CA LEU A 9 -10.27 21.06 26.64
C LEU A 9 -8.90 21.10 25.93
N PHE A 10 -7.84 21.49 26.65
CA PHE A 10 -6.47 21.53 26.13
C PHE A 10 -5.92 20.13 25.81
N PHE A 11 -6.16 19.14 26.67
CA PHE A 11 -5.77 17.75 26.39
C PHE A 11 -6.52 17.13 25.20
N PHE A 12 -7.77 17.54 24.96
CA PHE A 12 -8.57 17.07 23.84
C PHE A 12 -8.05 17.58 22.47
N LEU A 13 -7.46 18.78 22.45
CA LEU A 13 -6.92 19.41 21.23
C LEU A 13 -5.58 18.81 20.77
N ILE A 14 -4.79 18.22 21.68
CA ILE A 14 -3.46 17.65 21.36
C ILE A 14 -3.58 16.30 20.63
N GLY A 15 -4.76 15.65 20.67
CA GLY A 15 -4.99 14.36 20.03
C GLY A 15 -5.09 14.39 18.49
N PHE A 16 -5.18 15.57 17.87
CA PHE A 16 -5.50 15.68 16.43
C PHE A 16 -4.30 15.96 15.51
N ILE A 17 -3.08 16.11 16.03
CA ILE A 17 -1.98 16.73 15.24
C ILE A 17 -1.08 15.75 14.48
N ASN A 18 -1.26 14.43 14.56
CA ASN A 18 -0.38 13.50 13.83
C ASN A 18 -1.15 12.51 12.98
N CYS A 19 -1.63 13.00 11.83
CA CYS A 19 -1.85 12.16 10.67
C CYS A 19 -0.91 12.67 9.56
N GLU A 20 0.33 12.23 9.61
CA GLU A 20 1.31 12.53 8.55
C GLU A 20 0.86 11.78 7.30
N LYS A 21 0.40 12.52 6.29
CA LYS A 21 0.03 11.94 5.00
C LYS A 21 1.33 11.52 4.31
N ASN A 22 1.73 10.26 4.51
CA ASN A 22 2.84 9.63 3.79
C ASN A 22 2.67 9.94 2.30
N LYS A 23 3.54 10.81 1.75
CA LYS A 23 3.56 11.10 0.32
C LYS A 23 3.80 9.77 -0.39
N SER A 24 2.79 9.24 -1.06
CA SER A 24 2.96 8.07 -1.91
C SER A 24 3.99 8.44 -2.98
N GLY A 25 5.15 7.78 -2.96
CA GLY A 25 6.16 7.95 -4.00
C GLY A 25 5.57 7.70 -5.40
N LYS A 26 6.18 8.27 -6.44
CA LYS A 26 5.70 8.16 -7.82
C LYS A 26 5.48 6.69 -8.20
N GLU A 27 4.22 6.33 -8.44
CA GLU A 27 3.83 5.01 -8.93
C GLU A 27 4.30 4.85 -10.39
N ASN A 28 4.81 3.67 -10.74
CA ASN A 28 5.23 3.34 -12.09
C ASN A 28 4.65 1.98 -12.47
N SER A 29 4.49 1.74 -13.77
CA SER A 29 4.12 0.43 -14.30
C SER A 29 5.34 -0.47 -14.44
N TYR A 30 5.20 -1.72 -14.03
CA TYR A 30 6.20 -2.77 -14.13
C TYR A 30 5.60 -3.97 -14.84
N VAL A 31 6.43 -4.69 -15.58
CA VAL A 31 6.09 -5.99 -16.16
C VAL A 31 6.94 -7.08 -15.52
N PHE A 32 6.33 -8.22 -15.19
CA PHE A 32 7.05 -9.41 -14.75
C PHE A 32 7.85 -10.00 -15.90
N ILE A 33 9.15 -10.23 -15.70
CA ILE A 33 10.04 -10.83 -16.72
C ILE A 33 10.27 -12.34 -16.50
N LYS A 34 9.83 -12.86 -15.35
CA LYS A 34 9.77 -14.28 -15.00
C LYS A 34 8.61 -14.50 -14.01
N PRO A 35 8.05 -15.73 -13.92
CA PRO A 35 6.98 -16.02 -12.96
C PRO A 35 7.40 -15.76 -11.51
N TYR A 36 6.46 -15.32 -10.67
CA TYR A 36 6.66 -15.08 -9.24
C TYR A 36 5.40 -15.46 -8.46
N CYS A 37 5.56 -16.22 -7.38
CA CYS A 37 4.47 -16.53 -6.45
C CYS A 37 4.91 -16.19 -5.03
N ASP A 38 3.99 -15.66 -4.23
CA ASP A 38 4.23 -15.38 -2.82
C ASP A 38 2.95 -15.48 -2.00
N MET A 39 3.12 -15.66 -0.69
CA MET A 39 2.02 -15.69 0.27
C MET A 39 1.67 -14.26 0.69
N VAL A 40 0.43 -13.86 0.40
CA VAL A 40 -0.07 -12.51 0.69
C VAL A 40 -1.11 -12.58 1.79
N THR A 41 -1.02 -11.65 2.74
CA THR A 41 -2.09 -11.45 3.72
C THR A 41 -3.15 -10.55 3.10
N VAL A 42 -4.35 -11.09 2.97
CA VAL A 42 -5.51 -10.36 2.46
C VAL A 42 -6.24 -9.75 3.64
N GLY A 43 -6.71 -8.51 3.53
CA GLY A 43 -7.57 -7.94 4.57
C GLY A 43 -8.96 -8.59 4.56
N GLY A 44 -9.63 -8.67 5.72
CA GLY A 44 -11.01 -9.15 5.86
C GLY A 44 -11.14 -10.60 6.35
N VAL A 45 -12.19 -11.30 5.91
CA VAL A 45 -12.49 -12.71 6.27
C VAL A 45 -11.55 -13.70 5.55
N VAL A 46 -10.83 -13.23 4.54
CA VAL A 46 -9.98 -14.03 3.67
C VAL A 46 -8.56 -13.96 4.24
N GLY A 47 -8.04 -15.08 4.77
CA GLY A 47 -6.76 -15.16 5.48
C GLY A 47 -5.51 -15.00 4.61
N ILE A 48 -4.50 -15.84 4.80
CA ILE A 48 -3.29 -15.85 3.95
C ILE A 48 -3.60 -16.64 2.67
N ARG A 49 -3.30 -16.09 1.49
CA ARG A 49 -3.46 -16.78 0.19
C ARG A 49 -2.18 -16.72 -0.64
N GLU A 50 -1.97 -17.71 -1.47
CA GLU A 50 -0.92 -17.66 -2.49
C GLU A 50 -1.37 -16.76 -3.65
N LYS A 51 -0.48 -15.90 -4.13
CA LYS A 51 -0.68 -15.09 -5.33
C LYS A 51 0.47 -15.33 -6.30
N CYS A 52 0.13 -15.75 -7.51
CA CYS A 52 1.07 -15.95 -8.60
C CYS A 52 0.90 -14.92 -9.71
N PHE A 53 2.02 -14.55 -10.31
CA PHE A 53 2.16 -13.69 -11.49
C PHE A 53 2.97 -14.42 -12.55
N ASN A 54 2.53 -14.33 -13.80
CA ASN A 54 3.21 -14.89 -14.94
C ASN A 54 4.16 -13.86 -15.56
N SER A 55 5.12 -14.34 -16.35
CA SER A 55 5.91 -13.46 -17.22
C SER A 55 4.99 -12.74 -18.19
N GLY A 56 5.10 -11.41 -18.27
CA GLY A 56 4.24 -10.54 -19.07
C GLY A 56 3.13 -9.85 -18.27
N ASP A 57 2.84 -10.29 -17.04
CA ASP A 57 1.85 -9.62 -16.19
C ASP A 57 2.32 -8.21 -15.84
N THR A 58 1.42 -7.24 -15.93
CA THR A 58 1.70 -5.83 -15.66
C THR A 58 1.05 -5.39 -14.35
N VAL A 59 1.81 -4.67 -13.53
CA VAL A 59 1.39 -4.19 -12.21
C VAL A 59 1.87 -2.77 -11.97
N SER A 60 1.13 -2.04 -11.15
CA SER A 60 1.54 -0.72 -10.66
C SER A 60 2.29 -0.89 -9.34
N GLY A 61 3.37 -0.14 -9.17
CA GLY A 61 4.19 -0.21 -7.97
C GLY A 61 5.13 0.97 -7.77
N ARG A 62 5.78 0.97 -6.61
CA ARG A 62 6.79 1.98 -6.24
C ARG A 62 8.06 1.30 -5.73
N VAL A 63 9.20 1.88 -6.07
CA VAL A 63 10.48 1.48 -5.47
C VAL A 63 10.53 2.08 -4.07
N ILE A 64 10.81 1.24 -3.07
CA ILE A 64 10.89 1.66 -1.67
C ILE A 64 12.34 1.83 -1.25
N THR A 65 13.19 0.81 -1.41
CA THR A 65 14.67 0.79 -1.34
C THR A 65 15.12 -0.69 -1.46
N ASP A 66 16.42 -0.98 -1.53
CA ASP A 66 16.99 -2.33 -1.37
C ASP A 66 16.61 -3.38 -2.44
N GLY A 67 16.47 -2.95 -3.70
CA GLY A 67 16.20 -3.88 -4.79
C GLY A 67 14.82 -4.53 -4.74
N GLN A 68 13.88 -3.94 -4.00
CA GLN A 68 12.50 -4.36 -3.90
C GLN A 68 11.56 -3.34 -4.54
N VAL A 69 10.51 -3.82 -5.18
CA VAL A 69 9.40 -3.01 -5.69
C VAL A 69 8.14 -3.41 -4.95
N THR A 70 7.51 -2.48 -4.25
CA THR A 70 6.16 -2.70 -3.71
C THR A 70 5.17 -2.55 -4.84
N ILE A 71 4.52 -3.65 -5.20
CA ILE A 71 3.42 -3.67 -6.16
C ILE A 71 2.09 -3.72 -5.42
N ARG A 72 1.05 -3.20 -6.06
CA ARG A 72 -0.33 -3.31 -5.58
C ARG A 72 -1.02 -4.51 -6.21
N ILE A 73 -1.62 -5.37 -5.39
CA ILE A 73 -2.20 -6.63 -5.86
C ILE A 73 -3.72 -6.54 -6.00
N ALA A 74 -4.38 -5.83 -5.10
CA ALA A 74 -5.82 -5.63 -5.15
C ALA A 74 -6.16 -4.43 -6.05
N ALA A 75 -6.22 -4.68 -7.36
CA ALA A 75 -7.04 -3.85 -8.23
C ALA A 75 -8.51 -4.27 -8.04
N HIS A 76 -9.43 -3.30 -7.98
CA HIS A 76 -10.89 -3.48 -8.11
C HIS A 76 -11.78 -3.34 -6.85
N SER A 77 -11.52 -2.37 -5.97
CA SER A 77 -12.65 -1.69 -5.31
C SER A 77 -12.27 -0.26 -4.89
N GLU A 78 -13.23 0.66 -4.92
CA GLU A 78 -13.07 2.03 -4.37
C GLU A 78 -12.62 2.02 -2.90
N LEU A 79 -12.94 0.92 -2.19
CA LEU A 79 -12.53 0.70 -0.81
C LEU A 79 -11.01 0.56 -0.65
N ASN A 80 -10.28 0.18 -1.70
CA ASN A 80 -8.82 0.04 -1.65
C ASN A 80 -8.11 1.40 -1.64
N GLU A 81 -8.76 2.47 -2.12
CA GLU A 81 -8.25 3.85 -2.09
C GLU A 81 -8.55 4.59 -0.78
N GLY A 82 -9.36 3.97 0.09
CA GLY A 82 -9.71 4.52 1.39
C GLY A 82 -8.53 4.54 2.38
N PRO A 83 -8.63 5.34 3.46
CA PRO A 83 -7.66 5.29 4.55
C PRO A 83 -7.60 3.88 5.16
N PRO A 84 -6.44 3.45 5.71
CA PRO A 84 -6.30 2.14 6.34
C PRO A 84 -7.40 1.90 7.37
N GLY A 85 -8.13 0.80 7.23
CA GLY A 85 -9.25 0.48 8.10
C GLY A 85 -9.84 -0.89 7.80
N PRO A 86 -10.73 -1.41 8.66
CA PRO A 86 -11.32 -2.75 8.52
C PRO A 86 -12.15 -2.95 7.24
N HIS A 87 -12.46 -1.85 6.54
CA HIS A 87 -13.20 -1.84 5.28
C HIS A 87 -12.33 -1.45 4.07
N SER A 88 -11.02 -1.20 4.25
CA SER A 88 -10.10 -0.81 3.17
C SER A 88 -9.05 -1.88 2.95
N TYR A 89 -8.99 -2.43 1.73
CA TYR A 89 -8.01 -3.45 1.36
C TYR A 89 -6.83 -2.81 0.63
N GLN A 90 -5.80 -2.46 1.39
CA GLN A 90 -4.52 -2.04 0.83
C GLN A 90 -3.59 -3.25 0.75
N GLU A 91 -3.76 -4.08 -0.28
CA GLU A 91 -2.92 -5.26 -0.51
C GLU A 91 -1.69 -4.90 -1.33
N PHE A 92 -0.55 -4.90 -0.64
CA PHE A 92 0.76 -4.68 -1.23
C PHE A 92 1.59 -5.95 -1.15
N LEU A 93 2.46 -6.15 -2.14
CA LEU A 93 3.48 -7.20 -2.14
C LEU A 93 4.81 -6.60 -2.54
N ASN A 94 5.85 -6.94 -1.79
CA ASN A 94 7.21 -6.60 -2.14
C ASN A 94 7.76 -7.68 -3.05
N VAL A 95 8.15 -7.29 -4.25
CA VAL A 95 8.69 -8.19 -5.27
C VAL A 95 10.13 -7.80 -5.54
N PRO A 96 11.08 -8.77 -5.55
CA PRO A 96 12.46 -8.45 -5.86
C PRO A 96 12.56 -7.87 -7.28
N ALA A 97 13.30 -6.78 -7.43
CA ALA A 97 13.38 -6.02 -8.67
C ALA A 97 13.90 -6.86 -9.85
N GLU A 98 14.62 -7.95 -9.59
CA GLU A 98 15.05 -8.91 -10.61
C GLU A 98 13.90 -9.68 -11.28
N TYR A 99 12.69 -9.68 -10.72
CA TYR A 99 11.49 -10.25 -11.34
C TYR A 99 10.75 -9.24 -12.22
N LEU A 100 11.12 -7.95 -12.16
CA LEU A 100 10.36 -6.85 -12.73
C LEU A 100 11.18 -5.97 -13.67
N LYS A 101 10.53 -5.47 -14.71
CA LYS A 101 11.08 -4.44 -15.60
C LYS A 101 10.14 -3.24 -15.62
N LYS A 102 10.67 -2.06 -15.34
CA LYS A 102 9.92 -0.80 -15.43
C LYS A 102 9.52 -0.53 -16.89
N ILE A 103 8.24 -0.26 -17.12
CA ILE A 103 7.73 0.17 -18.43
C ILE A 103 7.98 1.67 -18.55
N LYS A 104 8.65 2.11 -19.63
CA LYS A 104 8.71 3.54 -19.96
C LYS A 104 7.36 3.95 -20.52
N GLU A 105 6.73 4.97 -19.93
CA GLU A 105 5.64 5.69 -20.58
C GLU A 105 6.19 6.25 -21.90
N ARG A 106 5.61 5.83 -23.04
CA ARG A 106 5.83 6.54 -24.30
C ARG A 106 5.04 7.84 -24.20
N ASN A 107 5.76 8.96 -24.11
CA ASN A 107 5.21 10.28 -24.39
C ASN A 107 4.76 10.37 -25.84
#